data_AF-A0A091C4N9-F1
#
_entry.id   AF-A0A091C4N9-F1
#
_cell.length_a   1.000
_cell.length_b   1.000
_cell.length_c   1.000
_cell.angle_alpha   90.00
_cell.angle_beta   90.00
_cell.angle_gamma   90.00
#
_symmetry.space_group_name_H-M   'P 1'
#
loop_
_entity.id
_entity.type
_entity.pdbx_description
1 polymer ?
#
loop_
_entity_poly.entity_id
_entity_poly.type
_entity_poly.pdbx_seq_one_letter_code
_entity_poly.pdbx_strand_id
1 'polypeptide(L)'
;MKEATKKELTSVKEIWGDLLASLSVTQKAMLSASHPKAASPNGLVIAFDYEIICKKAANDQEFIAAVQNNISRMISGYKPDLVYITEESWPILRQEFLSGQEETVNESELTENETEGTEETEAKEEGLVVSKAQDLFGELITVKED
;
A
#
# COMPACT_ATOMS: atom_id res chain seq x y z
N MET A 1 8.73 6.34 -25.54
CA MET A 1 8.08 6.72 -24.26
C MET A 1 7.25 5.57 -23.68
N LYS A 2 6.17 5.08 -24.33
CA LYS A 2 5.31 3.98 -23.79
C LYS A 2 6.02 2.62 -23.61
N GLU A 3 7.10 2.37 -24.36
CA GLU A 3 7.85 1.11 -24.27
C GLU A 3 8.76 1.03 -23.04
N ALA A 4 9.30 2.17 -22.59
CA ALA A 4 10.12 2.24 -21.38
C ALA A 4 9.30 1.76 -20.18
N THR A 5 8.11 2.34 -19.97
CA THR A 5 7.19 1.98 -18.88
C THR A 5 6.93 0.48 -18.75
N LYS A 6 6.84 -0.24 -19.88
CA LYS A 6 6.65 -1.69 -19.87
C LYS A 6 7.91 -2.47 -19.51
N LYS A 7 9.08 -2.00 -19.98
CA LYS A 7 10.37 -2.63 -19.70
C LYS A 7 10.69 -2.53 -18.21
N GLU A 8 10.65 -1.34 -17.63
CA GLU A 8 10.93 -1.14 -16.21
C GLU A 8 9.94 -1.92 -15.33
N LEU A 9 8.66 -1.94 -15.71
CA LEU A 9 7.64 -2.68 -14.94
C LEU A 9 7.90 -4.19 -14.98
N THR A 10 8.36 -4.71 -16.12
CA THR A 10 8.73 -6.13 -16.24
C THR A 10 9.90 -6.45 -15.34
N SER A 11 10.96 -5.63 -15.37
CA SER A 11 12.14 -5.83 -14.51
C SER A 11 11.79 -5.79 -13.03
N VAL A 12 10.94 -4.85 -12.60
CA VAL A 12 10.49 -4.79 -11.19
C VAL A 12 9.67 -6.02 -10.80
N LYS A 13 8.81 -6.53 -11.69
CA LYS A 13 8.04 -7.76 -11.44
C LYS A 13 8.91 -9.00 -11.33
N GLU A 14 9.96 -9.10 -12.14
CA GLU A 14 10.91 -10.22 -12.09
C GLU A 14 11.64 -10.29 -10.75
N ILE A 15 12.04 -9.14 -10.21
CA ILE A 15 12.75 -9.07 -8.91
C ILE A 15 11.82 -8.96 -7.70
N TRP A 16 10.50 -8.88 -7.88
CA TRP A 16 9.56 -8.58 -6.79
C TRP A 16 9.61 -9.63 -5.66
N GLY A 17 9.73 -10.91 -6.04
CA GLY A 17 9.87 -12.00 -5.06
C GLY A 17 11.16 -11.88 -4.25
N ASP A 18 12.28 -11.57 -4.91
CA ASP A 18 13.58 -11.39 -4.27
C ASP A 18 13.59 -10.13 -3.40
N LEU A 19 12.94 -9.05 -3.85
CA LEU A 19 12.71 -7.84 -3.07
C LEU A 19 11.99 -8.17 -1.77
N LEU A 20 10.87 -8.88 -1.84
CA LEU A 20 10.14 -9.33 -0.65
C LEU A 20 10.99 -10.22 0.27
N ALA A 21 11.86 -11.06 -0.29
CA ALA A 21 12.75 -11.92 0.48
C ALA A 21 13.90 -11.16 1.16
N SER A 22 14.31 -10.01 0.61
CA SER A 22 15.38 -9.16 1.15
C SER A 22 14.94 -8.24 2.30
N LEU A 23 13.64 -8.03 2.46
CA LEU A 23 13.07 -7.17 3.49
C LEU A 23 12.96 -7.89 4.84
N SER A 24 12.95 -7.10 5.93
CA SER A 24 12.63 -7.65 7.26
C SER A 24 11.21 -8.20 7.32
N VAL A 25 10.90 -9.04 8.32
CA VAL A 25 9.58 -9.68 8.46
C VAL A 25 8.45 -8.64 8.44
N THR A 26 8.60 -7.53 9.16
CA THR A 26 7.59 -6.47 9.24
C THR A 26 7.42 -5.74 7.91
N GLN A 27 8.52 -5.37 7.26
CA GLN A 27 8.52 -4.67 5.97
C GLN A 27 7.97 -5.57 4.86
N LYS A 28 8.35 -6.85 4.85
CA LYS A 28 7.82 -7.87 3.95
C LYS A 28 6.32 -8.03 4.13
N ALA A 29 5.84 -8.13 5.38
CA ALA A 29 4.41 -8.25 5.65
C ALA A 29 3.64 -7.03 5.10
N MET A 30 4.18 -5.83 5.28
CA MET A 30 3.60 -4.61 4.71
C MET A 30 3.53 -4.68 3.19
N LEU A 31 4.66 -4.96 2.51
CA LEU A 31 4.73 -5.00 1.05
C LEU A 31 4.02 -6.21 0.43
N SER A 32 3.78 -7.28 1.18
CA SER A 32 3.13 -8.51 0.68
C SER A 32 1.67 -8.30 0.26
N ALA A 33 0.99 -7.32 0.84
CA ALA A 33 -0.37 -6.89 0.45
C ALA A 33 -0.33 -5.79 -0.63
N SER A 34 0.66 -5.85 -1.52
CA SER A 34 0.87 -4.83 -2.55
C SER A 34 1.50 -5.39 -3.82
N HIS A 35 1.29 -4.67 -4.91
CA HIS A 35 1.77 -5.07 -6.23
C HIS A 35 2.22 -3.86 -7.07
N PRO A 36 3.30 -3.98 -7.85
CA PRO A 36 3.73 -2.92 -8.77
C PRO A 36 2.74 -2.83 -9.94
N LYS A 37 2.09 -1.68 -10.09
CA LYS A 37 1.09 -1.43 -11.17
C LYS A 37 1.71 -0.75 -12.38
N ALA A 38 2.63 0.18 -12.16
CA ALA A 38 3.36 0.86 -13.22
C ALA A 38 4.75 1.26 -12.77
N ALA A 39 5.67 1.30 -13.71
CA ALA A 39 7.03 1.77 -13.50
C ALA A 39 7.39 2.67 -14.68
N SER A 40 8.19 3.69 -14.43
CA SER A 40 8.81 4.58 -15.41
C SER A 40 10.27 4.74 -15.03
N PRO A 41 11.13 5.32 -15.88
CA PRO A 41 12.54 5.50 -15.56
C PRO A 41 12.83 6.19 -14.21
N ASN A 42 11.91 7.07 -13.77
CA ASN A 42 12.06 7.87 -12.56
C ASN A 42 11.04 7.55 -11.46
N GLY A 43 10.06 6.67 -11.69
CA GLY A 43 8.95 6.50 -10.73
C GLY A 43 8.33 5.12 -10.78
N LEU A 44 7.91 4.61 -9.62
CA LEU A 44 7.31 3.29 -9.43
C LEU A 44 6.02 3.41 -8.62
N VAL A 45 4.91 2.99 -9.20
CA VAL A 45 3.59 2.95 -8.56
C VAL A 45 3.34 1.57 -7.98
N ILE A 46 3.15 1.52 -6.67
CA ILE A 46 2.84 0.32 -5.90
C ILE A 46 1.43 0.47 -5.33
N ALA A 47 0.54 -0.42 -5.73
CA ALA A 47 -0.82 -0.44 -5.22
C ALA A 47 -0.95 -1.42 -4.06
N PHE A 48 -1.57 -0.98 -2.97
CA PHE A 48 -1.92 -1.79 -1.81
C PHE A 48 -3.40 -2.16 -1.83
N ASP A 49 -3.71 -3.27 -1.19
CA ASP A 49 -5.09 -3.75 -1.01
C ASP A 49 -5.88 -2.85 -0.04
N TYR A 50 -5.19 -2.21 0.92
CA TYR A 50 -5.82 -1.42 1.97
C TYR A 50 -5.15 -0.06 2.16
N GLU A 51 -5.97 0.99 2.26
CA GLU A 51 -5.51 2.38 2.43
C GLU A 51 -4.66 2.58 3.70
N ILE A 52 -5.02 1.91 4.81
CA ILE A 52 -4.27 2.03 6.06
C ILE A 52 -2.81 1.56 5.91
N ILE A 53 -2.58 0.54 5.09
CA ILE A 53 -1.23 0.02 4.81
C ILE A 53 -0.50 0.98 3.89
N CYS A 54 -1.17 1.54 2.89
CA CYS A 54 -0.62 2.58 2.02
C CYS A 54 -0.14 3.80 2.82
N LYS A 55 -0.99 4.32 3.72
CA LYS A 55 -0.63 5.43 4.62
C LYS A 55 0.57 5.07 5.49
N LYS A 56 0.58 3.87 6.06
CA LYS A 56 1.71 3.41 6.88
C LYS A 56 3.01 3.33 6.06
N ALA A 57 2.95 2.76 4.87
CA ALA A 57 4.09 2.65 3.95
C ALA A 57 4.63 4.03 3.53
N ALA A 58 3.75 4.98 3.23
CA ALA A 58 4.13 6.35 2.85
C ALA A 58 4.77 7.14 4.00
N ASN A 59 4.42 6.86 5.25
CA ASN A 59 4.95 7.56 6.41
C ASN A 59 6.19 6.88 7.02
N ASP A 60 6.54 5.67 6.60
CA ASP A 60 7.67 4.90 7.11
C ASP A 60 8.92 5.11 6.24
N GLN A 61 9.73 6.10 6.61
CA GLN A 61 10.96 6.45 5.89
C GLN A 61 11.99 5.31 5.85
N GLU A 62 12.04 4.47 6.90
CA GLU A 62 12.92 3.31 6.92
C GLU A 62 12.46 2.25 5.92
N PHE A 63 11.15 2.00 5.85
CA PHE A 63 10.55 1.14 4.83
C PHE A 63 10.79 1.65 3.42
N ILE A 64 10.54 2.94 3.14
CA ILE A 64 10.76 3.56 1.83
C ILE A 64 12.22 3.39 1.42
N ALA A 65 13.16 3.77 2.29
CA ALA A 65 14.58 3.64 2.03
C ALA A 65 15.00 2.17 1.82
N ALA A 66 14.46 1.23 2.60
CA ALA A 66 14.74 -0.19 2.44
C ALA A 66 14.28 -0.70 1.05
N VAL A 67 13.07 -0.34 0.61
CA VAL A 67 12.55 -0.74 -0.69
C VAL A 67 13.38 -0.12 -1.83
N GLN A 68 13.66 1.19 -1.78
CA GLN A 68 14.48 1.87 -2.79
C GLN A 68 15.91 1.31 -2.86
N ASN A 69 16.54 1.03 -1.71
CA ASN A 69 17.88 0.46 -1.65
C ASN A 69 17.92 -0.95 -2.25
N ASN A 70 16.92 -1.79 -1.99
CA ASN A 70 16.87 -3.12 -2.57
C ASN A 70 16.60 -3.08 -4.08
N ILE A 71 15.67 -2.24 -4.53
CA ILE A 71 15.40 -2.06 -5.98
C ILE A 71 16.66 -1.59 -6.71
N SER A 72 17.36 -0.58 -6.19
CA SER A 72 18.56 -0.04 -6.83
C SER A 72 19.76 -1.00 -6.83
N ARG A 73 19.81 -1.95 -5.88
CA ARG A 73 20.78 -3.05 -5.88
C ARG A 73 20.46 -4.12 -6.91
N MET A 74 19.17 -4.45 -7.08
CA MET A 74 18.70 -5.49 -7.99
C MET A 74 18.64 -5.02 -9.45
N ILE A 75 18.29 -3.75 -9.68
CA ILE A 75 18.19 -3.13 -11.00
C ILE A 75 19.22 -1.99 -11.06
N SER A 76 20.37 -2.28 -11.67
CA SER A 76 21.49 -1.33 -11.75
C SER A 76 21.09 -0.02 -12.42
N GLY A 77 21.32 1.09 -11.73
CA GLY A 77 21.02 2.43 -12.25
C GLY A 77 19.54 2.84 -12.15
N TYR A 78 18.68 2.02 -11.57
CA TYR A 78 17.27 2.33 -11.39
C TYR A 78 17.00 2.81 -9.96
N LYS A 79 16.55 4.06 -9.84
CA LYS A 79 16.25 4.71 -8.56
C LYS A 79 14.92 5.46 -8.68
N PRO A 80 13.79 4.73 -8.66
CA PRO A 80 12.50 5.36 -8.81
C PRO A 80 12.04 6.05 -7.53
N ASP A 81 11.30 7.13 -7.69
CA ASP A 81 10.42 7.66 -6.65
C ASP A 81 9.25 6.69 -6.46
N LEU A 82 8.98 6.33 -5.20
CA LEU A 82 7.94 5.37 -4.87
C LEU A 82 6.64 6.12 -4.61
N VAL A 83 5.60 5.74 -5.35
CA VAL A 83 4.25 6.27 -5.15
C VAL A 83 3.36 5.12 -4.68
N TYR A 84 2.79 5.28 -3.48
CA TYR A 84 1.88 4.31 -2.89
C TYR A 84 0.45 4.75 -3.09
N ILE A 85 -0.38 3.82 -3.58
CA ILE A 85 -1.79 4.06 -3.88
C ILE A 85 -2.63 2.87 -3.42
N THR A 86 -3.94 3.01 -3.42
CA THR A 86 -4.85 1.86 -3.32
C THR A 86 -5.13 1.27 -4.70
N GLU A 87 -5.51 -0.01 -4.75
CA GLU A 87 -6.01 -0.67 -5.97
C GLU A 87 -7.12 0.15 -6.66
N GLU A 88 -8.01 0.75 -5.87
CA GLU A 88 -9.18 1.50 -6.34
C GLU A 88 -8.81 2.85 -6.96
N SER A 89 -7.74 3.50 -6.49
CA SER A 89 -7.27 4.78 -7.03
C SER A 89 -6.50 4.62 -8.35
N TRP A 90 -6.04 3.41 -8.68
CA TRP A 90 -5.20 3.18 -9.86
C TRP A 90 -5.83 3.58 -11.21
N PRO A 91 -7.11 3.28 -11.51
CA PRO A 91 -7.71 3.66 -12.79
C PRO A 91 -7.73 5.17 -13.03
N ILE A 92 -7.90 5.95 -11.96
CA ILE A 92 -7.94 7.41 -11.99
C ILE A 92 -6.52 7.94 -12.23
N LEU A 93 -5.58 7.54 -11.37
CA LEU A 93 -4.18 7.96 -11.46
C LEU A 93 -3.48 7.47 -12.72
N ARG A 94 -3.90 6.36 -13.32
CA ARG A 94 -3.31 5.85 -14.56
C ARG A 94 -3.49 6.84 -15.71
N GLN A 95 -4.58 7.60 -15.74
CA GLN A 95 -4.80 8.61 -16.78
C GLN A 95 -3.74 9.71 -16.66
N GLU A 96 -3.52 10.18 -15.44
CA GLU A 96 -2.48 11.18 -15.11
C GLU A 96 -1.07 10.65 -15.34
N PHE A 97 -0.81 9.40 -14.95
CA PHE A 97 0.47 8.75 -15.16
C PHE A 97 0.81 8.58 -16.66
N LEU A 98 -0.20 8.44 -17.51
CA LEU A 98 -0.02 8.38 -18.96
C LEU A 98 0.03 9.76 -19.63
N SER A 99 -0.53 10.80 -19.01
CA SER A 99 -0.62 12.16 -19.56
C SER A 99 0.48 13.11 -19.06
N GLY A 100 1.01 12.89 -17.85
CA GLY A 100 1.75 13.91 -17.08
C GLY A 100 3.20 13.60 -16.76
N GLN A 101 3.96 12.94 -17.65
CA GLN A 101 5.40 12.68 -17.42
C GLN A 101 6.29 13.96 -17.47
N GLU A 102 5.76 15.14 -17.11
CA GLU A 102 6.50 16.41 -17.09
C GLU A 102 6.50 17.14 -15.75
N GLU A 103 5.65 16.82 -14.76
CA GLU A 103 5.66 17.56 -13.49
C GLU A 103 5.71 16.59 -12.30
N THR A 104 6.83 16.69 -11.57
CA THR A 104 7.06 16.14 -10.23
C THR A 104 5.80 16.19 -9.37
N VAL A 105 5.31 15.01 -8.97
CA VAL A 105 4.15 14.88 -8.07
C VAL A 105 4.55 15.42 -6.71
N ASN A 106 4.02 16.60 -6.38
CA ASN A 106 4.08 17.18 -5.06
C ASN A 106 3.12 16.40 -4.17
N GLU A 107 3.70 15.81 -3.13
CA GLU A 107 3.04 15.08 -2.07
C GLU A 107 2.24 16.07 -1.22
N SER A 108 0.93 16.23 -1.49
CA SER A 108 -0.12 16.74 -0.58
C SER A 108 -1.36 17.16 -1.38
N GLU A 109 -2.41 16.33 -1.41
CA GLU A 109 -3.82 16.78 -1.47
C GLU A 109 -4.74 15.55 -1.61
N LEU A 110 -5.07 14.94 -0.47
CA LEU A 110 -6.40 14.37 -0.25
C LEU A 110 -6.88 14.91 1.08
N THR A 111 -7.12 16.23 1.09
CA THR A 111 -7.86 16.91 2.15
C THR A 111 -9.26 16.33 2.21
N GLU A 112 -9.59 15.84 3.39
CA GLU A 112 -10.93 15.52 3.85
C GLU A 112 -11.88 16.66 3.50
N ASN A 113 -12.97 16.31 2.83
CA ASN A 113 -14.09 17.20 2.60
C ASN A 113 -14.87 17.34 3.92
N GLU A 114 -14.38 18.18 4.82
CA GLU A 114 -15.16 18.66 5.97
C GLU A 114 -16.05 19.82 5.51
N THR A 115 -17.30 19.51 5.18
CA THR A 115 -18.38 20.50 5.21
C THR A 115 -18.96 20.56 6.62
N GLU A 116 -18.71 21.70 7.25
CA GLU A 116 -19.20 22.21 8.53
C GLU A 116 -20.74 22.28 8.61
N GLY A 117 -21.32 21.97 9.78
CA GLY A 117 -22.75 22.18 10.03
C GLY A 117 -23.35 21.49 11.27
N THR A 118 -22.96 21.98 12.45
CA THR A 118 -23.74 22.17 13.71
C THR A 118 -24.86 21.21 14.16
N GLU A 119 -24.81 20.96 15.47
CA GLU A 119 -25.86 20.64 16.44
C GLU A 119 -26.04 19.20 16.96
N GLU A 120 -26.16 19.18 18.27
CA GLU A 120 -26.19 18.11 19.28
C GLU A 120 -27.33 17.11 19.04
N THR A 121 -27.18 15.83 19.46
CA THR A 121 -28.15 15.06 20.29
C THR A 121 -27.62 13.62 20.54
N GLU A 122 -27.96 13.11 21.72
CA GLU A 122 -27.70 11.82 22.36
C GLU A 122 -27.94 10.52 21.56
N ALA A 123 -27.42 9.44 22.18
CA ALA A 123 -27.98 8.08 22.29
C ALA A 123 -27.62 7.00 21.25
N LYS A 124 -26.82 6.04 21.75
CA LYS A 124 -27.04 4.57 21.79
C LYS A 124 -27.53 3.78 20.56
N GLU A 125 -26.87 2.61 20.43
CA GLU A 125 -27.33 1.34 19.84
C GLU A 125 -27.50 1.30 18.32
N GLU A 126 -27.22 0.24 17.57
CA GLU A 126 -26.49 -1.03 17.69
C GLU A 126 -26.61 -1.63 16.28
N GLY A 127 -25.62 -2.39 15.81
CA GLY A 127 -25.89 -3.37 14.75
C GLY A 127 -24.82 -3.56 13.68
N LEU A 128 -24.21 -4.74 13.76
CA LEU A 128 -23.80 -5.56 12.61
C LEU A 128 -22.39 -5.30 12.04
N VAL A 129 -21.37 -5.97 12.57
CA VAL A 129 -20.76 -7.17 11.95
C VAL A 129 -19.64 -7.76 12.83
N VAL A 130 -20.01 -8.65 13.75
CA VAL A 130 -19.10 -9.70 14.25
C VAL A 130 -19.56 -11.00 13.61
N SER A 131 -18.72 -11.65 12.81
CA SER A 131 -18.88 -13.08 12.45
C SER A 131 -17.63 -13.61 11.75
N LYS A 132 -16.59 -13.99 12.52
CA LYS A 132 -15.63 -15.08 12.21
C LYS A 132 -14.44 -15.17 13.18
N ALA A 133 -14.67 -15.32 14.49
CA ALA A 133 -13.56 -15.58 15.42
C ALA A 133 -13.83 -16.58 16.56
N GLN A 134 -14.95 -17.31 16.56
CA GLN A 134 -15.32 -18.14 17.73
C GLN A 134 -15.62 -19.62 17.47
N ASP A 135 -15.26 -20.15 16.30
CA ASP A 135 -15.39 -21.59 15.99
C ASP A 135 -14.06 -22.38 16.12
N LEU A 136 -12.98 -21.74 16.59
CA LEU A 136 -11.64 -22.35 16.61
C LEU A 136 -10.98 -22.49 17.99
N PHE A 137 -11.75 -22.37 19.08
CA PHE A 137 -11.28 -22.72 20.42
C PHE A 137 -12.30 -23.59 21.14
N GLY A 138 -12.62 -24.73 20.53
CA GLY A 138 -13.09 -25.87 21.30
C GLY A 138 -11.88 -26.55 21.94
N GLU A 139 -11.70 -26.40 23.25
CA GLU A 139 -11.30 -27.54 24.08
C GLU A 139 -11.75 -27.34 25.53
N LEU A 140 -12.58 -28.29 25.94
CA LEU A 140 -13.21 -28.54 27.23
C LEU A 140 -12.23 -28.38 28.42
N ILE A 141 -12.45 -27.40 29.30
CA ILE A 141 -12.00 -27.51 30.70
C ILE A 141 -13.19 -27.27 31.62
N THR A 142 -13.74 -28.38 32.10
CA THR A 142 -14.69 -28.47 33.20
C THR A 142 -13.98 -28.06 34.49
N VAL A 143 -14.40 -26.95 35.12
CA VAL A 143 -14.07 -26.69 36.53
C VAL A 143 -15.37 -26.77 37.32
N LYS A 144 -15.40 -27.72 38.24
CA LYS A 144 -16.46 -28.01 39.21
C LYS A 144 -15.89 -27.62 40.58
N GLU A 145 -16.62 -26.84 41.36
CA GLU A 145 -16.42 -26.60 42.80
C GLU A 145 -17.61 -25.73 43.26
N ASP A 146 -18.30 -25.91 44.38
CA ASP A 146 -18.51 -26.96 45.39
C ASP A 146 -19.90 -26.67 45.98
#